data_AF-A0A7S3H1V5-F1
#
_entry.id   AF-A0A7S3H1V5-F1
#
_cell.length_a   1.000
_cell.length_b   1.000
_cell.length_c   1.000
_cell.angle_alpha   90.00
_cell.angle_beta   90.00
_cell.angle_gamma   90.00
#
_symmetry.space_group_name_H-M   'P 1'
#
loop_
_entity.id
_entity.type
_entity.pdbx_description
1 polymer ?
#
loop_
_entity_poly.entity_id
_entity_poly.type
_entity_poly.pdbx_seq_one_letter_code
_entity_poly.pdbx_strand_id
1 'polypeptide(L)'
;TEQEDEHLSSVLQNNAKLERLEVRNRIGSDYGSTFSDTPLTRLSNLSCGIHASLLPLFTPALLRLEIHAGQRKEDLIDSAAQQCPQLRSLRCMDSFALAFVFHCPLIVNLSVNCCMNLTDAGVLMIVQKLKHLRTLELFHAGPQLTLLSLDHIAEHCADTLEVLHMFIHTPVATIPSTERFSKLHTFVWYTSQKAYYYWTIVQHDVVTVVLPEDVSIHHFKE
;
A
#
# COMPACT_ATOMS: atom_id res chain seq x y z
N THR A 1 -25.20 11.49 -9.41
CA THR A 1 -26.48 11.81 -10.11
C THR A 1 -26.12 12.51 -11.40
N GLU A 2 -26.94 12.50 -12.46
CA GLU A 2 -26.58 13.14 -13.76
C GLU A 2 -26.00 14.57 -13.62
N GLN A 3 -26.44 15.34 -12.62
CA GLN A 3 -25.88 16.65 -12.27
C GLN A 3 -24.44 16.64 -11.72
N GLU A 4 -24.06 15.63 -10.92
CA GLU A 4 -22.67 15.46 -10.46
C GLU A 4 -21.75 15.04 -11.61
N ASP A 5 -22.28 14.29 -12.58
CA ASP A 5 -21.56 13.78 -13.75
C ASP A 5 -21.28 14.92 -14.76
N GLU A 6 -22.25 15.81 -15.00
CA GLU A 6 -22.06 17.04 -15.79
C GLU A 6 -21.10 18.03 -15.11
N HIS A 7 -21.16 18.14 -13.77
CA HIS A 7 -20.28 19.04 -13.03
C HIS A 7 -18.82 18.58 -13.09
N LEU A 8 -18.55 17.27 -12.96
CA LEU A 8 -17.19 16.76 -13.07
C LEU A 8 -16.63 16.97 -14.49
N SER A 9 -17.41 16.62 -15.52
CA SER A 9 -16.99 16.74 -16.93
C SER A 9 -16.65 18.20 -17.30
N SER A 10 -17.45 19.15 -16.82
CA SER A 10 -17.19 20.59 -17.03
C SER A 10 -16.00 21.13 -16.22
N VAL A 11 -15.77 20.64 -14.99
CA VAL A 11 -14.56 20.97 -14.22
C VAL A 11 -13.31 20.46 -14.93
N LEU A 12 -13.38 19.30 -15.58
CA LEU A 12 -12.24 18.64 -16.20
C LEU A 12 -11.86 19.21 -17.57
N GLN A 13 -12.84 19.45 -18.44
CA GLN A 13 -12.61 20.11 -19.73
C GLN A 13 -11.98 21.50 -19.58
N ASN A 14 -12.22 22.17 -18.45
CA ASN A 14 -11.70 23.51 -18.18
C ASN A 14 -10.37 23.52 -17.39
N ASN A 15 -9.84 22.37 -16.98
CA ASN A 15 -8.63 22.29 -16.15
C ASN A 15 -7.53 21.44 -16.78
N ALA A 16 -6.92 21.93 -17.86
CA ALA A 16 -5.75 21.32 -18.52
C ALA A 16 -4.51 21.14 -17.62
N LYS A 17 -4.53 21.67 -16.39
CA LYS A 17 -3.45 21.56 -15.39
C LYS A 17 -3.81 20.67 -14.19
N LEU A 18 -4.91 19.91 -14.27
CA LEU A 18 -5.33 19.08 -13.15
C LEU A 18 -4.34 17.92 -12.93
N GLU A 19 -3.57 17.99 -11.85
CA GLU A 19 -2.60 16.95 -11.47
C GLU A 19 -3.12 15.96 -10.43
N ARG A 20 -4.21 16.31 -9.72
CA ARG A 20 -4.72 15.53 -8.59
C ARG A 20 -6.23 15.41 -8.67
N LEU A 21 -6.71 14.18 -8.52
CA LEU A 21 -8.12 13.85 -8.50
C LEU A 21 -8.41 12.98 -7.28
N GLU A 22 -9.45 13.38 -6.54
CA GLU A 22 -10.01 12.59 -5.45
C GLU A 22 -11.43 12.19 -5.84
N VAL A 23 -11.71 10.89 -5.80
CA VAL A 23 -13.00 10.31 -6.20
C VAL A 23 -13.74 9.87 -4.95
N ARG A 24 -14.75 10.61 -4.48
CA ARG A 24 -15.43 10.27 -3.21
C ARG A 24 -16.68 9.39 -3.36
N ASN A 25 -17.29 9.36 -4.55
CA ASN A 25 -18.57 8.70 -4.81
C ASN A 25 -18.49 7.79 -6.04
N ARG A 26 -19.55 7.01 -6.30
CA ARG A 26 -19.68 6.18 -7.52
C ARG A 26 -19.51 7.07 -8.75
N ILE A 27 -18.43 6.84 -9.48
CA ILE A 27 -18.28 7.32 -10.85
C ILE A 27 -19.22 6.50 -11.73
N GLY A 28 -20.10 7.17 -12.46
CA GLY A 28 -20.97 6.59 -13.49
C GLY A 28 -20.18 5.97 -14.67
N SER A 29 -20.91 5.50 -15.68
CA SER A 29 -20.33 4.69 -16.77
C SER A 29 -19.57 5.49 -17.85
N ASP A 30 -19.70 6.81 -17.92
CA ASP A 30 -19.26 7.61 -19.09
C ASP A 30 -18.00 8.47 -18.90
N TYR A 31 -17.29 8.27 -17.79
CA TYR A 31 -16.24 9.20 -17.37
C TYR A 31 -14.91 9.08 -18.11
N GLY A 32 -14.54 7.87 -18.52
CA GLY A 32 -13.18 7.57 -18.96
C GLY A 32 -12.69 8.40 -20.15
N SER A 33 -13.51 8.60 -21.17
CA SER A 33 -13.11 9.35 -22.38
C SER A 33 -12.71 10.80 -22.10
N THR A 34 -13.13 11.38 -20.96
CA THR A 34 -12.85 12.78 -20.59
C THR A 34 -11.45 12.96 -20.00
N PHE A 35 -10.77 11.89 -19.56
CA PHE A 35 -9.52 11.99 -18.79
C PHE A 35 -8.24 11.62 -19.54
N SER A 36 -8.32 11.07 -20.76
CA SER A 36 -7.15 10.54 -21.47
C SER A 36 -6.00 11.54 -21.63
N ASP A 37 -6.32 12.82 -21.72
CA ASP A 37 -5.36 13.89 -22.02
C ASP A 37 -4.97 14.70 -20.77
N THR A 38 -5.44 14.29 -19.58
CA THR A 38 -5.13 14.99 -18.33
C THR A 38 -3.78 14.53 -17.75
N PRO A 39 -2.89 15.45 -17.33
CA PRO A 39 -1.59 15.12 -16.74
C PRO A 39 -1.72 14.66 -15.28
N LEU A 40 -2.64 13.74 -15.03
CA LEU A 40 -2.98 13.31 -13.68
C LEU A 40 -1.81 12.53 -13.07
N THR A 41 -1.22 13.09 -12.02
CA THR A 41 -0.11 12.45 -11.29
C THR A 41 -0.57 11.78 -10.01
N ARG A 42 -1.75 12.12 -9.49
CA ARG A 42 -2.32 11.54 -8.27
C ARG A 42 -3.80 11.25 -8.42
N LEU A 43 -4.17 10.01 -8.13
CA LEU A 43 -5.55 9.53 -8.08
C LEU A 43 -5.80 8.90 -6.71
N SER A 44 -6.83 9.35 -6.01
CA SER A 44 -7.07 8.95 -4.63
C SER A 44 -8.54 8.74 -4.31
N ASN A 45 -8.78 8.07 -3.18
CA ASN A 45 -10.09 7.77 -2.62
C ASN A 45 -10.96 6.82 -3.47
N LEU A 46 -10.36 6.00 -4.35
CA LEU A 46 -11.14 5.06 -5.16
C LEU A 46 -11.80 3.97 -4.28
N SER A 47 -13.07 4.19 -3.95
CA SER A 47 -13.89 3.34 -3.09
C SER A 47 -14.82 2.40 -3.88
N CYS A 48 -14.87 2.54 -5.20
CA CYS A 48 -15.79 1.82 -6.09
C CYS A 48 -15.18 0.61 -6.83
N GLY A 49 -13.90 0.29 -6.62
CA GLY A 49 -13.13 -0.66 -7.43
C GLY A 49 -12.70 -0.08 -8.79
N ILE A 50 -11.92 -0.84 -9.56
CA ILE A 50 -11.49 -0.43 -10.91
C ILE A 50 -12.53 -0.91 -11.92
N HIS A 51 -13.30 0.02 -12.49
CA HIS A 51 -14.32 -0.22 -13.52
C HIS A 51 -13.82 0.25 -14.89
N ALA A 52 -14.42 -0.23 -15.98
CA ALA A 52 -14.03 0.16 -17.35
C ALA A 52 -14.03 1.68 -17.57
N SER A 53 -14.97 2.38 -16.94
CA SER A 53 -15.07 3.85 -17.00
C SER A 53 -13.92 4.59 -16.31
N LEU A 54 -13.14 3.91 -15.46
CA LEU A 54 -11.97 4.48 -14.79
C LEU A 54 -10.67 4.19 -15.51
N LEU A 55 -10.63 3.22 -16.44
CA LEU A 55 -9.39 2.83 -17.11
C LEU A 55 -8.61 4.01 -17.72
N PRO A 56 -9.26 5.01 -18.34
CA PRO A 56 -8.52 6.14 -18.90
C PRO A 56 -7.88 7.10 -17.87
N LEU A 57 -8.23 6.99 -16.59
CA LEU A 57 -7.54 7.70 -15.51
C LEU A 57 -6.17 7.11 -15.18
N PHE A 58 -5.96 5.85 -15.55
CA PHE A 58 -4.69 5.16 -15.38
C PHE A 58 -3.83 5.51 -16.57
N THR A 59 -2.84 6.36 -16.34
CA THR A 59 -1.94 6.84 -17.40
C THR A 59 -0.49 6.66 -16.99
N PRO A 60 0.45 6.71 -17.95
CA PRO A 60 1.88 6.63 -17.65
C PRO A 60 2.40 7.79 -16.78
N ALA A 61 1.64 8.89 -16.68
CA ALA A 61 1.97 10.03 -15.83
C ALA A 61 1.59 9.81 -14.35
N LEU A 62 0.78 8.79 -14.03
CA LEU A 62 0.30 8.56 -12.68
C LEU A 62 1.44 8.08 -11.77
N LEU A 63 1.70 8.87 -10.72
CA LEU A 63 2.77 8.61 -9.76
C LEU A 63 2.24 8.13 -8.41
N ARG A 64 0.99 8.46 -8.05
CA ARG A 64 0.37 8.06 -6.79
C ARG A 64 -1.06 7.57 -6.99
N LEU A 65 -1.38 6.44 -6.38
CA LEU A 65 -2.67 5.79 -6.47
C LEU A 65 -3.13 5.31 -5.10
N GLU A 66 -4.36 5.64 -4.71
CA GLU A 66 -4.98 5.19 -3.47
C GLU A 66 -6.39 4.61 -3.73
N ILE A 67 -6.57 3.33 -3.37
CA ILE A 67 -7.78 2.52 -3.58
C ILE A 67 -8.23 1.92 -2.25
N HIS A 68 -9.41 2.26 -1.75
CA HIS A 68 -9.87 1.82 -0.41
C HIS A 68 -10.85 0.65 -0.44
N ALA A 69 -11.55 0.40 -1.54
CA ALA A 69 -12.43 -0.75 -1.62
C ALA A 69 -12.78 -1.03 -3.07
N GLY A 70 -12.76 -2.31 -3.45
CA GLY A 70 -13.32 -2.79 -4.71
C GLY A 70 -14.11 -4.06 -4.43
N GLN A 71 -15.41 -3.91 -4.12
CA GLN A 71 -16.31 -5.05 -3.90
C GLN A 71 -16.63 -5.84 -5.19
N ARG A 72 -15.98 -5.54 -6.32
CA ARG A 72 -16.37 -6.08 -7.63
C ARG A 72 -15.18 -6.71 -8.34
N LYS A 73 -15.38 -7.99 -8.70
CA LYS A 73 -14.58 -8.79 -9.63
C LYS A 73 -14.77 -8.30 -11.07
N GLU A 74 -14.36 -7.07 -11.36
CA GLU A 74 -14.07 -6.72 -12.74
C GLU A 74 -12.56 -6.84 -12.90
N ASP A 75 -12.13 -7.83 -13.68
CA ASP A 75 -10.72 -8.19 -13.91
C ASP A 75 -10.02 -7.14 -14.80
N LEU A 76 -10.07 -5.87 -14.40
CA LEU A 76 -9.44 -4.74 -15.09
C LEU A 76 -8.21 -4.20 -14.36
N ILE A 77 -7.87 -4.81 -13.23
CA ILE A 77 -6.73 -4.42 -12.40
C ILE A 77 -5.42 -4.56 -13.17
N ASP A 78 -5.22 -5.66 -13.91
CA ASP A 78 -4.01 -5.84 -14.71
C ASP A 78 -3.90 -4.77 -15.81
N SER A 79 -5.00 -4.48 -16.50
CA SER A 79 -5.07 -3.41 -17.50
C SER A 79 -4.76 -2.04 -16.91
N ALA A 80 -5.26 -1.74 -15.71
CA ALA A 80 -4.98 -0.50 -15.00
C ALA A 80 -3.51 -0.43 -14.55
N ALA A 81 -2.97 -1.52 -14.01
CA ALA A 81 -1.59 -1.62 -13.57
C ALA A 81 -0.59 -1.45 -14.71
N GLN A 82 -0.85 -2.06 -15.87
CA GLN A 82 -0.03 -1.94 -17.09
C GLN A 82 0.07 -0.50 -17.61
N GLN A 83 -0.97 0.31 -17.39
CA GLN A 83 -1.02 1.70 -17.84
C GLN A 83 -0.24 2.66 -16.92
N CYS A 84 0.19 2.22 -15.73
CA CYS A 84 0.89 3.07 -14.75
C CYS A 84 2.34 2.62 -14.46
N PRO A 85 3.24 2.46 -15.46
CA PRO A 85 4.60 1.96 -15.24
C PRO A 85 5.47 2.88 -14.38
N GLN A 86 5.11 4.16 -14.23
CA GLN A 86 5.84 5.14 -13.43
C GLN A 86 5.33 5.28 -11.99
N LEU A 87 4.37 4.45 -11.56
CA LEU A 87 3.79 4.55 -10.23
C LEU A 87 4.88 4.46 -9.15
N ARG A 88 4.91 5.45 -8.24
CA ARG A 88 5.87 5.55 -7.13
C ARG A 88 5.24 5.22 -5.79
N SER A 89 3.95 5.49 -5.64
CA SER A 89 3.22 5.27 -4.38
C SER A 89 1.90 4.57 -4.65
N LEU A 90 1.67 3.46 -3.96
CA LEU A 90 0.42 2.71 -4.02
C LEU A 90 -0.11 2.48 -2.61
N ARG A 91 -1.40 2.76 -2.41
CA ARG A 91 -2.16 2.32 -1.26
C ARG A 91 -3.40 1.55 -1.72
N CYS A 92 -3.58 0.34 -1.23
CA CYS A 92 -4.74 -0.49 -1.56
C CYS A 92 -5.21 -1.32 -0.38
N MET A 93 -6.51 -1.67 -0.35
CA MET A 93 -7.12 -2.48 0.72
C MET A 93 -7.38 -3.95 0.35
N ASP A 94 -6.76 -4.48 -0.70
CA ASP A 94 -6.99 -5.85 -1.18
C ASP A 94 -5.76 -6.44 -1.91
N SER A 95 -5.81 -7.74 -2.17
CA SER A 95 -4.85 -8.59 -2.89
C SER A 95 -4.50 -8.14 -4.30
N PHE A 96 -5.31 -7.25 -4.90
CA PHE A 96 -5.04 -6.62 -6.18
C PHE A 96 -3.72 -5.82 -6.22
N ALA A 97 -3.15 -5.49 -5.05
CA ALA A 97 -1.81 -4.93 -4.91
C ALA A 97 -0.76 -5.66 -5.78
N LEU A 98 -0.86 -6.99 -5.87
CA LEU A 98 0.14 -7.82 -6.54
C LEU A 98 0.22 -7.56 -8.05
N ALA A 99 -0.89 -7.21 -8.69
CA ALA A 99 -0.90 -6.83 -10.11
C ALA A 99 -0.12 -5.53 -10.34
N PHE A 100 -0.32 -4.52 -9.48
CA PHE A 100 0.46 -3.28 -9.53
C PHE A 100 1.93 -3.52 -9.19
N VAL A 101 2.23 -4.35 -8.20
CA VAL A 101 3.62 -4.75 -7.89
C VAL A 101 4.30 -5.39 -9.10
N PHE A 102 3.57 -6.20 -9.87
CA PHE A 102 4.10 -6.87 -11.05
C PHE A 102 4.39 -5.89 -12.20
N HIS A 103 3.50 -4.92 -12.45
CA HIS A 103 3.60 -4.00 -13.58
C HIS A 103 4.28 -2.66 -13.26
N CYS A 104 4.42 -2.29 -11.98
CA CYS A 104 4.96 -1.01 -11.53
C CYS A 104 6.22 -1.22 -10.66
N PRO A 105 7.38 -1.55 -11.26
CA PRO A 105 8.61 -1.88 -10.51
C PRO A 105 9.26 -0.66 -9.82
N LEU A 106 8.78 0.55 -10.12
CA LEU A 106 9.32 1.81 -9.58
C LEU A 106 8.63 2.26 -8.29
N ILE A 107 7.75 1.45 -7.71
CA ILE A 107 7.10 1.75 -6.44
C ILE A 107 8.16 1.88 -5.34
N VAL A 108 8.08 2.99 -4.61
CA VAL A 108 8.92 3.36 -3.47
C VAL A 108 8.14 3.29 -2.16
N ASN A 109 6.82 3.54 -2.21
CA ASN A 109 5.93 3.48 -1.05
C ASN A 109 4.75 2.55 -1.36
N LEU A 110 4.65 1.46 -0.61
CA LEU A 110 3.57 0.49 -0.74
C LEU A 110 2.83 0.32 0.58
N SER A 111 1.51 0.49 0.55
CA SER A 111 0.61 0.28 1.68
C SER A 111 -0.48 -0.71 1.25
N VAL A 112 -0.43 -1.94 1.77
CA VAL A 112 -1.41 -3.00 1.49
C VAL A 112 -2.13 -3.31 2.78
N ASN A 113 -3.33 -2.76 2.93
CA ASN A 113 -4.09 -2.84 4.16
C ASN A 113 -5.21 -3.88 4.02
N CYS A 114 -5.61 -4.52 5.11
CA CYS A 114 -6.75 -5.46 5.16
C CYS A 114 -6.70 -6.62 4.14
N CYS A 115 -5.52 -6.92 3.58
CA CYS A 115 -5.35 -8.01 2.62
C CYS A 115 -5.25 -9.35 3.34
N MET A 116 -6.41 -9.95 3.62
CA MET A 116 -6.51 -11.20 4.42
C MET A 116 -5.84 -12.42 3.77
N ASN A 117 -5.61 -12.36 2.46
CA ASN A 117 -5.00 -13.43 1.67
C ASN A 117 -3.50 -13.20 1.38
N LEU A 118 -2.89 -12.14 1.92
CA LEU A 118 -1.45 -11.94 1.77
C LEU A 118 -0.70 -12.99 2.60
N THR A 119 0.25 -13.67 1.96
CA THR A 119 1.09 -14.72 2.56
C THR A 119 2.56 -14.33 2.51
N ASP A 120 3.43 -15.07 3.21
CA ASP A 120 4.88 -14.89 3.14
C ASP A 120 5.42 -14.96 1.69
N ALA A 121 4.81 -15.78 0.83
CA ALA A 121 5.15 -15.86 -0.60
C ALA A 121 4.72 -14.61 -1.38
N GLY A 122 3.59 -14.00 -1.02
CA GLY A 122 3.17 -12.71 -1.56
C GLY A 122 4.13 -11.59 -1.18
N VAL A 123 4.57 -11.56 0.08
CA VAL A 123 5.60 -10.61 0.55
C VAL A 123 6.92 -10.83 -0.19
N LEU A 124 7.36 -12.08 -0.37
CA LEU A 124 8.55 -12.41 -1.16
C LEU A 124 8.46 -11.83 -2.58
N MET A 125 7.33 -12.02 -3.27
CA MET A 125 7.11 -11.45 -4.60
C MET A 125 7.25 -9.92 -4.60
N ILE A 126 6.67 -9.24 -3.61
CA ILE A 126 6.74 -7.78 -3.46
C ILE A 126 8.20 -7.32 -3.38
N VAL A 127 8.97 -7.87 -2.46
CA VAL A 127 10.36 -7.42 -2.21
C VAL A 127 11.33 -7.89 -3.32
N GLN A 128 10.98 -8.96 -4.04
CA GLN A 128 11.72 -9.36 -5.24
C GLN A 128 11.50 -8.41 -6.41
N LYS A 129 10.31 -7.80 -6.53
CA LYS A 129 9.98 -6.89 -7.64
C LYS A 129 10.34 -5.44 -7.35
N LEU A 130 10.08 -4.95 -6.14
CA LEU A 130 10.20 -3.53 -5.79
C LEU A 130 11.58 -3.20 -5.20
N LYS A 131 12.59 -3.01 -6.06
CA LYS A 131 13.99 -2.79 -5.65
C LYS A 131 14.30 -1.41 -5.07
N HIS A 132 13.33 -0.49 -5.14
CA HIS A 132 13.47 0.88 -4.62
C HIS A 132 12.54 1.14 -3.43
N LEU A 133 12.00 0.08 -2.83
CA LEU A 133 11.05 0.19 -1.74
C LEU A 133 11.70 0.82 -0.51
N ARG A 134 11.11 1.92 -0.05
CA ARG A 134 11.50 2.66 1.16
C ARG A 134 10.45 2.56 2.26
N THR A 135 9.18 2.45 1.88
CA THR A 135 8.08 2.28 2.82
C THR A 135 7.26 1.06 2.45
N LEU A 136 7.11 0.14 3.40
CA LEU A 136 6.22 -1.00 3.30
C LEU A 136 5.28 -1.02 4.50
N GLU A 137 3.98 -0.88 4.25
CA GLU A 137 2.95 -0.98 5.27
C GLU A 137 2.00 -2.13 4.94
N LEU A 138 1.87 -3.09 5.86
CA LEU A 138 1.06 -4.30 5.77
C LEU A 138 0.10 -4.35 6.97
N PHE A 139 -0.78 -3.35 7.09
CA PHE A 139 -1.72 -3.26 8.21
C PHE A 139 -2.87 -4.26 8.06
N HIS A 140 -3.15 -5.04 9.10
CA HIS A 140 -4.22 -6.05 9.08
C HIS A 140 -4.13 -6.99 7.84
N ALA A 141 -2.92 -7.20 7.31
CA ALA A 141 -2.69 -8.05 6.16
C ALA A 141 -2.47 -9.49 6.64
N GLY A 142 -3.54 -10.29 6.59
CA GLY A 142 -3.53 -11.76 6.64
C GLY A 142 -3.05 -12.41 7.95
N PRO A 143 -3.79 -13.40 8.50
CA PRO A 143 -3.29 -14.21 9.62
C PRO A 143 -2.09 -15.11 9.26
N GLN A 144 -1.61 -15.02 8.01
CA GLN A 144 -0.67 -15.95 7.40
C GLN A 144 0.75 -15.38 7.29
N LEU A 145 0.98 -14.12 7.69
CA LEU A 145 2.32 -13.53 7.71
C LEU A 145 3.06 -13.98 8.97
N THR A 146 4.25 -14.55 8.76
CA THR A 146 5.13 -15.06 9.81
C THR A 146 6.46 -14.33 9.81
N LEU A 147 7.40 -14.76 10.66
CA LEU A 147 8.78 -14.26 10.64
C LEU A 147 9.47 -14.49 9.29
N LEU A 148 9.00 -15.45 8.49
CA LEU A 148 9.52 -15.67 7.14
C LEU A 148 9.32 -14.45 6.23
N SER A 149 8.21 -13.71 6.36
CA SER A 149 8.02 -12.43 5.67
C SER A 149 9.14 -11.45 6.00
N LEU A 150 9.55 -11.35 7.27
CA LEU A 150 10.64 -10.46 7.67
C LEU A 150 11.98 -10.91 7.09
N ASP A 151 12.25 -12.21 7.05
CA ASP A 151 13.46 -12.73 6.44
C ASP A 151 13.53 -12.37 4.95
N HIS A 152 12.43 -12.54 4.21
CA HIS A 152 12.36 -12.12 2.80
C HIS A 152 12.60 -10.60 2.64
N ILE A 153 12.00 -9.77 3.50
CA ILE A 153 12.19 -8.31 3.43
C ILE A 153 13.65 -7.95 3.74
N ALA A 154 14.25 -8.55 4.76
CA ALA A 154 15.65 -8.32 5.11
C ALA A 154 16.60 -8.76 3.99
N GLU A 155 16.33 -9.89 3.33
CA GLU A 155 17.17 -10.39 2.22
C GLU A 155 17.15 -9.49 0.99
N HIS A 156 16.03 -8.81 0.72
CA HIS A 156 15.82 -8.11 -0.55
C HIS A 156 15.75 -6.58 -0.46
N CYS A 157 15.43 -6.02 0.71
CA CYS A 157 15.16 -4.59 0.89
C CYS A 157 15.86 -3.98 2.13
N ALA A 158 16.75 -4.70 2.82
CA ALA A 158 17.45 -4.23 4.01
C ALA A 158 18.14 -2.86 3.85
N ASP A 159 18.73 -2.60 2.68
CA ASP A 159 19.52 -1.39 2.42
C ASP A 159 18.71 -0.23 1.83
N THR A 160 17.42 -0.43 1.58
CA THR A 160 16.54 0.60 1.00
C THR A 160 15.37 0.96 1.90
N LEU A 161 14.91 0.02 2.74
CA LEU A 161 13.72 0.19 3.54
C LEU A 161 14.00 1.13 4.72
N GLU A 162 13.21 2.20 4.79
CA GLU A 162 13.28 3.27 5.80
C GLU A 162 12.15 3.09 6.83
N VAL A 163 10.98 2.63 6.36
CA VAL A 163 9.75 2.44 7.16
C VAL A 163 9.14 1.07 6.87
N LEU A 164 8.91 0.28 7.90
CA LEU A 164 8.22 -1.00 7.85
C LEU A 164 7.13 -1.07 8.90
N HIS A 165 5.88 -1.17 8.48
CA HIS A 165 4.75 -1.49 9.35
C HIS A 165 4.18 -2.85 8.94
N MET A 166 4.08 -3.81 9.84
CA MET A 166 3.52 -5.12 9.49
C MET A 166 2.87 -5.84 10.67
N PHE A 167 1.80 -6.59 10.42
CA PHE A 167 1.22 -7.49 11.41
C PHE A 167 1.86 -8.88 11.26
N ILE A 168 2.45 -9.44 12.32
CA ILE A 168 3.07 -10.78 12.27
C ILE A 168 2.40 -11.68 13.30
N HIS A 169 1.92 -12.82 12.83
CA HIS A 169 1.46 -13.85 13.73
C HIS A 169 2.65 -14.68 14.22
N THR A 170 3.04 -14.47 15.49
CA THR A 170 4.04 -15.30 16.15
C THR A 170 3.42 -16.03 17.35
N PRO A 171 3.66 -17.34 17.52
CA PRO A 171 3.17 -18.08 18.69
C PRO A 171 3.88 -17.70 19.99
N VAL A 172 5.04 -17.05 19.92
CA VAL A 172 5.86 -16.60 21.06
C VAL A 172 6.21 -15.12 20.87
N ALA A 173 6.41 -14.39 21.97
CA ALA A 173 6.91 -13.00 21.98
C ALA A 173 8.38 -12.89 21.53
N THR A 174 8.71 -13.46 20.37
CA THR A 174 10.01 -13.29 19.73
C THR A 174 10.06 -11.91 19.09
N ILE A 175 10.88 -11.03 19.66
CA ILE A 175 11.18 -9.72 19.06
C ILE A 175 11.99 -9.99 17.78
N PRO A 176 11.52 -9.55 16.60
CA PRO A 176 12.29 -9.73 15.39
C PRO A 176 13.55 -8.87 15.39
N SER A 177 14.69 -9.44 14.98
CA SER A 177 15.93 -8.69 14.86
C SER A 177 15.87 -7.75 13.65
N THR A 178 16.10 -6.45 13.89
CA THR A 178 16.20 -5.41 12.87
C THR A 178 17.63 -5.07 12.48
N GLU A 179 18.64 -5.76 13.04
CA GLU A 179 20.06 -5.46 12.82
C GLU A 179 20.49 -5.57 11.35
N ARG A 180 19.74 -6.35 10.57
CA ARG A 180 19.97 -6.51 9.12
C ARG A 180 19.57 -5.28 8.31
N PHE A 181 18.78 -4.35 8.86
CA PHE A 181 18.26 -3.21 8.12
C PHE A 181 19.10 -1.96 8.36
N SER A 182 19.92 -1.58 7.38
CA SER A 182 20.88 -0.48 7.53
C SER A 182 20.25 0.92 7.51
N LYS A 183 19.03 1.06 6.95
CA LYS A 183 18.31 2.34 6.83
C LYS A 183 16.99 2.41 7.59
N LEU A 184 16.57 1.31 8.22
CA LEU A 184 15.26 1.22 8.85
C LEU A 184 15.26 2.05 10.13
N HIS A 185 14.55 3.17 10.09
CA HIS A 185 14.39 4.05 11.24
C HIS A 185 12.98 3.98 11.83
N THR A 186 12.03 3.30 11.17
CA THR A 186 10.69 3.06 11.68
C THR A 186 10.32 1.61 11.46
N PHE A 187 10.17 0.84 12.54
CA PHE A 187 9.61 -0.52 12.48
C PHE A 187 8.43 -0.63 13.43
N VAL A 188 7.23 -0.86 12.89
CA VAL A 188 6.02 -1.14 13.65
C VAL A 188 5.57 -2.56 13.39
N TRP A 189 5.52 -3.38 14.45
CA TRP A 189 5.00 -4.73 14.34
C TRP A 189 4.01 -5.08 15.44
N TYR A 190 3.08 -5.98 15.10
CA TYR A 190 2.00 -6.42 15.98
C TYR A 190 2.02 -7.93 16.14
N THR A 191 1.66 -8.45 17.33
CA THR A 191 1.47 -9.89 17.59
C THR A 191 0.07 -10.19 18.11
N SER A 192 -0.42 -11.40 17.87
CA SER A 192 -1.76 -11.85 18.26
C SER A 192 -1.72 -12.79 19.48
N GLN A 193 -1.15 -12.40 20.63
CA GLN A 193 -1.43 -13.14 21.86
C GLN A 193 -2.77 -12.67 22.44
N LYS A 194 -3.84 -13.42 22.11
CA LYS A 194 -5.22 -13.33 22.62
C LYS A 194 -5.74 -11.91 22.92
N ALA A 195 -6.61 -11.39 22.05
CA ALA A 195 -7.43 -10.19 22.26
C ALA A 195 -6.71 -8.85 22.51
N TYR A 196 -5.38 -8.83 22.58
CA TYR A 196 -4.59 -7.62 22.79
C TYR A 196 -3.75 -7.31 21.55
N TYR A 197 -3.93 -6.12 20.99
CA TYR A 197 -3.11 -5.58 19.92
C TYR A 197 -1.86 -4.97 20.56
N TYR A 198 -0.73 -5.65 20.45
CA TYR A 198 0.57 -5.09 20.82
C TYR A 198 1.15 -4.34 19.63
N TRP A 199 1.85 -3.23 19.87
CA TRP A 199 2.59 -2.54 18.82
C TRP A 199 3.92 -2.06 19.39
N THR A 200 4.99 -2.31 18.64
CA THR A 200 6.33 -1.86 19.00
C THR A 200 6.78 -0.85 17.97
N ILE A 201 7.19 0.35 18.36
CA ILE A 201 7.82 1.32 17.45
C ILE A 201 9.32 1.25 17.66
N VAL A 202 10.08 0.84 16.65
CA VAL A 202 11.53 1.06 16.62
C VAL A 202 11.79 2.39 15.94
N GLN A 203 12.27 3.38 16.69
CA GLN A 203 12.65 4.68 16.15
C GLN A 203 14.06 5.03 16.63
N HIS A 204 15.01 5.19 15.70
CA HIS A 204 16.40 5.57 16.03
C HIS A 204 16.99 4.78 17.22
N ASP A 205 17.16 3.47 17.06
CA ASP A 205 17.71 2.54 18.08
C ASP A 205 16.90 2.38 19.37
N VAL A 206 15.71 2.99 19.47
CA VAL A 206 14.79 2.81 20.61
C VAL A 206 13.66 1.88 20.20
N VAL A 207 13.62 0.67 20.78
CA VAL A 207 12.49 -0.25 20.68
C VAL A 207 11.47 0.12 21.77
N THR A 208 10.42 0.84 21.39
CA THR A 208 9.31 1.14 22.30
C THR A 208 8.25 0.06 22.16
N VAL A 209 8.21 -0.90 23.07
CA VAL A 209 7.13 -1.89 23.15
C VAL A 209 5.97 -1.28 23.94
N VAL A 210 4.86 -0.98 23.28
CA VAL A 210 3.63 -0.54 23.94
C VAL A 210 2.75 -1.75 24.16
N LEU A 211 2.75 -2.26 25.40
CA LEU A 211 1.82 -3.27 25.86
C LEU A 211 0.50 -2.59 26.30
N PRO A 212 -0.68 -3.23 26.18
CA PRO A 212 -1.88 -2.76 26.84
C PRO A 212 -1.67 -2.82 28.35
N GLU A 213 -1.88 -1.68 29.00
CA GLU A 213 -1.88 -1.38 30.45
C GLU A 213 -0.92 -2.21 31.33
N ASP A 214 0.10 -1.53 31.89
CA ASP A 214 0.99 -1.88 33.01
C ASP A 214 2.41 -2.42 32.79
N VAL A 215 2.94 -2.52 31.58
CA VAL A 215 4.40 -2.74 31.43
C VAL A 215 4.97 -2.00 30.22
N SER A 216 5.81 -0.99 30.48
CA SER A 216 6.69 -0.37 29.47
C SER A 216 8.08 -0.98 29.62
N ILE A 217 8.53 -1.75 28.62
CA ILE A 217 9.93 -2.20 28.56
C ILE A 217 10.65 -1.31 27.57
N HIS A 218 11.53 -0.44 28.08
CA HIS A 218 12.48 0.30 27.27
C HIS A 218 13.77 -0.53 27.23
N HIS A 219 14.09 -1.12 26.08
CA HIS A 219 15.40 -1.71 25.86
C HIS A 219 16.28 -0.66 25.19
N PHE A 220 17.28 -0.17 25.94
CA PHE A 220 18.37 0.62 25.42
C PHE A 220 19.49 -0.34 25.04
N LYS A 221 19.97 -0.30 23.80
CA LYS A 221 21.27 -0.90 23.48
C LYS A 221 22.32 0.20 23.68
N GLU A 222 23.33 -0.11 24.48
CA GLU A 222 24.60 0.65 24.55
C GLU A 222 25.34 0.59 23.20
#